data_AF-A0A349ZSK9-F1
#
_entry.id   AF-A0A349ZSK9-F1
#
_cell.length_a   1.000
_cell.length_b   1.000
_cell.length_c   1.000
_cell.angle_alpha   90.00
_cell.angle_beta   90.00
_cell.angle_gamma   90.00
#
_symmetry.space_group_name_H-M   'P 1'
#
loop_
_entity.id
_entity.type
_entity.pdbx_description
1 polymer ?
#
loop_
_entity_poly.entity_id
_entity_poly.type
_entity_poly.pdbx_seq_one_letter_code
_entity_poly.pdbx_strand_id
1 'polypeptide(L)'
;MTIVAWGLLIPFIGTSAGAACVFFLKKDLKADVQRALTGFAAGVMVAASIWSLIVPAIEQSEDKGRWAFLPAFIGFWLGILFLLLLDHVIPHLHRSIDQEDQVEGPKA
;
A
#
# COMPACT_ATOMS: atom_id res chain seq x y z
N MET A 1 -24.51 -5.80 -4.90
CA MET A 1 -24.33 -4.79 -3.83
C MET A 1 -23.76 -5.41 -2.55
N THR A 2 -24.38 -6.47 -2.02
CA THR A 2 -23.96 -7.11 -0.76
C THR A 2 -22.54 -7.66 -0.77
N ILE A 3 -22.08 -8.30 -1.86
CA ILE A 3 -20.72 -8.84 -1.97
C ILE A 3 -19.62 -7.77 -1.85
N VAL A 4 -19.85 -6.59 -2.44
CA VAL A 4 -18.90 -5.47 -2.37
C VAL A 4 -18.89 -4.87 -0.97
N ALA A 5 -20.06 -4.77 -0.33
CA ALA A 5 -20.17 -4.32 1.05
C ALA A 5 -19.38 -5.23 2.00
N TRP A 6 -19.52 -6.56 1.89
CA TRP A 6 -18.72 -7.51 2.66
C TRP A 6 -17.23 -7.45 2.33
N GLY A 7 -16.89 -7.27 1.06
CA GLY A 7 -15.50 -7.09 0.61
C GLY A 7 -14.81 -5.86 1.21
N LEU A 8 -15.56 -4.79 1.50
CA LEU A 8 -15.04 -3.58 2.15
C LEU A 8 -15.09 -3.65 3.68
N LEU A 9 -16.15 -4.24 4.25
CA LEU A 9 -16.34 -4.32 5.70
C LEU A 9 -15.28 -5.19 6.37
N ILE A 10 -14.84 -6.28 5.75
CA ILE A 10 -13.85 -7.19 6.35
C ILE A 10 -12.50 -6.49 6.56
N PRO A 11 -11.86 -5.87 5.53
CA PRO A 11 -10.65 -5.08 5.73
C PRO A 11 -10.85 -3.93 6.70
N PHE A 12 -11.99 -3.24 6.64
CA PHE A 12 -12.30 -2.12 7.53
C PHE A 12 -12.31 -2.54 9.01
N ILE A 13 -12.98 -3.64 9.32
CA ILE A 13 -12.99 -4.22 10.68
C ILE A 13 -11.58 -4.66 11.06
N GLY A 14 -10.82 -5.27 10.15
CA GLY A 14 -9.43 -5.66 10.37
C GLY A 14 -8.54 -4.47 10.76
N THR A 15 -8.62 -3.36 10.01
CA THR A 15 -7.86 -2.13 10.31
C THR A 15 -8.31 -1.51 11.63
N SER A 16 -9.62 -1.45 11.87
CA SER A 16 -10.18 -0.88 13.10
C SER A 16 -9.78 -1.70 14.34
N ALA A 17 -9.83 -3.03 14.24
CA ALA A 17 -9.40 -3.93 15.30
C ALA A 17 -7.89 -3.84 15.54
N GLY A 18 -7.09 -3.78 14.48
CA GLY A 18 -5.63 -3.58 14.57
C GLY A 18 -5.27 -2.25 15.24
N ALA A 19 -5.99 -1.16 14.92
CA ALA A 19 -5.80 0.14 15.57
C ALA A 19 -6.25 0.12 17.04
N ALA A 20 -7.34 -0.59 17.37
CA ALA A 20 -7.82 -0.72 18.75
C ALA A 20 -6.81 -1.41 19.68
N CYS A 21 -5.92 -2.26 19.14
CA CYS A 21 -4.85 -2.88 19.92
C CYS A 21 -3.92 -1.86 20.61
N VAL A 22 -3.83 -0.62 20.10
CA VAL A 22 -3.04 0.46 20.72
C VAL A 22 -3.52 0.76 22.14
N PHE A 23 -4.81 0.64 22.45
CA PHE A 23 -5.33 0.88 23.81
C PHE A 23 -4.87 -0.17 24.83
N PHE A 24 -4.50 -1.37 24.37
CA PHE A 24 -3.97 -2.44 25.22
C PHE A 24 -2.44 -2.39 25.33
N LEU A 25 -1.76 -1.72 24.40
CA LEU A 25 -0.32 -1.49 24.44
C LEU A 25 0.00 -0.32 25.37
N LYS A 26 0.51 -0.62 26.57
CA LYS A 26 0.88 0.38 27.58
C LYS A 26 2.22 1.09 27.31
N LYS A 27 2.98 0.66 26.29
CA LYS A 27 4.32 1.18 25.93
C LYS A 27 4.50 1.10 24.41
N ASP A 28 5.41 1.92 23.89
CA ASP A 28 5.84 1.85 22.49
C ASP A 28 6.25 0.42 22.11
N LEU A 29 5.94 0.03 20.88
CA LEU A 29 6.39 -1.23 20.32
C LEU A 29 7.91 -1.24 20.24
N LYS A 30 8.53 -2.36 20.63
CA LYS A 30 9.95 -2.59 20.33
C LYS A 30 10.16 -2.48 18.82
N ALA A 31 11.24 -1.81 18.41
CA ALA A 31 11.55 -1.57 17.00
C ALA A 31 11.52 -2.85 16.14
N ASP A 32 11.98 -3.98 16.69
CA ASP A 32 11.97 -5.27 16.00
C ASP A 32 10.56 -5.79 15.72
N VAL A 33 9.63 -5.60 16.65
CA VAL A 33 8.23 -5.99 16.48
C VAL A 33 7.57 -5.12 15.43
N GLN A 34 7.81 -3.81 15.45
CA GLN A 34 7.28 -2.89 14.44
C GLN A 34 7.82 -3.23 13.04
N ARG A 35 9.12 -3.52 12.93
CA ARG A 35 9.75 -3.96 11.67
C ARG A 35 9.16 -5.29 11.19
N ALA A 36 8.97 -6.26 12.08
CA ALA A 36 8.36 -7.55 11.74
C ALA A 36 6.92 -7.39 11.24
N LEU A 37 6.08 -6.59 11.91
CA LEU A 37 4.70 -6.34 11.51
C LEU A 37 4.61 -5.57 10.19
N THR A 38 5.46 -4.55 10.00
CA THR A 38 5.50 -3.77 8.75
C THR A 38 5.99 -4.63 7.59
N GLY A 39 7.03 -5.45 7.82
CA GLY A 39 7.53 -6.40 6.83
C GLY A 39 6.50 -7.47 6.47
N PHE A 40 5.76 -7.98 7.45
CA PHE A 40 4.65 -8.91 7.22
C PHE A 40 3.56 -8.28 6.34
N ALA A 41 3.13 -7.06 6.66
CA ALA A 41 2.13 -6.34 5.87
C ALA A 41 2.61 -6.10 4.43
N ALA A 42 3.86 -5.65 4.25
CA ALA A 42 4.47 -5.48 2.93
C ALA A 42 4.51 -6.80 2.15
N GLY A 43 4.91 -7.90 2.80
CA GLY A 43 4.97 -9.23 2.18
C GLY A 43 3.61 -9.72 1.69
N VAL A 44 2.56 -9.62 2.51
CA VAL A 44 1.19 -10.02 2.14
C VAL A 44 0.69 -9.21 0.94
N MET A 45 0.93 -7.89 0.93
CA MET A 45 0.50 -7.02 -0.17
C MET A 45 1.23 -7.34 -1.48
N VAL A 46 2.53 -7.65 -1.43
CA VAL A 46 3.31 -8.06 -2.62
C VAL A 46 2.82 -9.41 -3.16
N ALA A 47 2.58 -10.40 -2.29
CA ALA A 47 2.09 -11.71 -2.71
C ALA A 47 0.70 -11.62 -3.37
N ALA A 48 -0.24 -10.88 -2.76
CA ALA A 48 -1.57 -10.65 -3.33
C ALA A 48 -1.48 -9.96 -4.69
N SER A 49 -0.56 -9.00 -4.86
CA SER A 49 -0.36 -8.32 -6.15
C SER A 49 0.04 -9.27 -7.28
N ILE A 50 0.88 -10.28 -7.00
CA ILE A 50 1.31 -11.23 -8.03
C ILE A 50 0.23 -12.26 -8.33
N TRP A 51 -0.25 -12.98 -7.31
CA TRP A 51 -1.16 -14.12 -7.50
C TRP A 51 -2.61 -13.72 -7.74
N SER A 52 -3.08 -12.64 -7.12
CA SER A 52 -4.50 -12.25 -7.17
C SER A 52 -4.77 -11.12 -8.18
N LEU A 53 -3.76 -10.38 -8.61
CA LEU A 53 -3.92 -9.31 -9.60
C LEU A 53 -3.17 -9.58 -10.90
N ILE A 54 -1.84 -9.71 -10.89
CA ILE A 54 -1.04 -9.76 -12.12
C ILE A 54 -1.30 -11.04 -12.92
N VAL A 55 -1.20 -12.23 -12.31
CA VAL A 55 -1.42 -13.50 -13.02
C VAL A 55 -2.83 -13.56 -13.63
N PRO A 56 -3.92 -13.29 -12.86
CA PRO A 56 -5.27 -13.26 -13.42
C PRO A 56 -5.48 -12.20 -14.50
N ALA A 57 -4.78 -11.07 -14.45
CA ALA A 57 -4.87 -10.03 -15.48
C ALA A 57 -4.23 -10.46 -16.81
N ILE A 58 -3.17 -11.25 -16.75
CA ILE A 58 -2.52 -11.84 -17.94
C ILE A 58 -3.43 -12.91 -18.55
N GLU A 59 -3.99 -13.79 -17.72
CA GLU A 59 -4.93 -14.84 -18.14
C GLU A 59 -6.18 -14.25 -18.81
N GLN A 60 -6.72 -13.16 -18.27
CA GLN A 60 -7.84 -12.43 -18.91
C GLN A 60 -7.48 -11.77 -20.25
N SER A 61 -6.20 -11.68 -20.59
CA SER A 61 -5.69 -11.10 -21.83
C SER A 61 -5.18 -12.15 -22.82
N GLU A 62 -5.47 -13.44 -22.59
CA GLU A 62 -5.03 -14.58 -23.40
C GLU A 62 -5.38 -14.45 -24.89
N ASP A 63 -6.48 -13.76 -25.22
CA ASP A 63 -6.90 -13.49 -26.60
C ASP A 63 -5.84 -12.71 -27.42
N LYS A 64 -4.89 -12.04 -26.76
CA LYS A 64 -3.77 -11.31 -27.40
C LYS A 64 -2.53 -12.19 -27.64
N GLY A 65 -2.61 -13.49 -27.38
CA GLY A 65 -1.52 -14.46 -27.59
C GLY A 65 -0.22 -14.04 -26.87
N ARG A 66 0.89 -13.94 -27.61
CA ARG A 66 2.21 -13.54 -27.06
C ARG A 66 2.24 -12.15 -26.41
N TRP A 67 1.23 -11.31 -26.62
CA TRP A 67 1.13 -9.96 -26.06
C TRP A 67 0.16 -9.85 -24.88
N ALA A 68 -0.31 -10.97 -24.33
CA ALA A 68 -1.21 -11.00 -23.18
C ALA A 68 -0.64 -10.30 -21.93
N PHE A 69 0.69 -10.22 -21.78
CA PHE A 69 1.33 -9.52 -20.66
C PHE A 69 1.31 -7.99 -20.79
N LEU A 70 1.10 -7.47 -22.01
CA LEU A 70 1.26 -6.04 -22.30
C LEU A 70 0.25 -5.15 -21.54
N PRO A 71 -1.06 -5.50 -21.44
CA PRO A 71 -2.01 -4.72 -20.66
C PRO A 71 -1.68 -4.71 -19.16
N ALA A 72 -1.31 -5.87 -18.60
CA ALA A 72 -0.91 -5.98 -17.19
C ALA A 72 0.35 -5.15 -16.89
N PHE A 73 1.34 -5.19 -17.78
CA PHE A 73 2.58 -4.41 -17.66
C PHE A 73 2.32 -2.90 -17.71
N ILE A 74 1.55 -2.42 -18.71
CA ILE A 74 1.24 -0.99 -18.86
C ILE A 74 0.42 -0.51 -17.65
N GLY A 75 -0.59 -1.28 -17.22
CA GLY A 75 -1.41 -0.92 -16.06
C GLY A 75 -0.60 -0.84 -14.77
N PHE A 76 0.31 -1.80 -14.56
CA PHE A 76 1.21 -1.80 -13.39
C PHE A 76 2.15 -0.59 -13.40
N TRP A 77 2.80 -0.30 -14.53
CA TRP A 77 3.68 0.86 -14.67
C TRP A 77 2.96 2.19 -14.50
N LEU A 78 1.76 2.32 -15.09
CA LEU A 78 0.94 3.52 -14.93
C LEU A 78 0.54 3.70 -13.45
N GLY A 79 0.19 2.61 -12.76
CA GLY A 79 -0.10 2.64 -11.32
C GLY A 79 1.10 3.10 -10.49
N ILE A 80 2.30 2.59 -10.77
CA ILE A 80 3.54 3.02 -10.10
C ILE A 80 3.79 4.50 -10.35
N LEU A 81 3.74 4.93 -11.61
CA LEU A 81 4.00 6.33 -11.98
C LEU A 81 2.97 7.26 -11.35
N PHE A 82 1.70 6.84 -11.29
CA PHE A 82 0.64 7.58 -10.61
C PHE A 82 0.91 7.74 -9.12
N LEU A 83 1.30 6.66 -8.43
CA LEU A 83 1.66 6.73 -7.00
C LEU A 83 2.91 7.60 -6.78
N LEU A 84 3.92 7.51 -7.64
CA LEU A 84 5.12 8.34 -7.58
C LEU A 84 4.80 9.82 -7.80
N LEU A 85 3.91 10.13 -8.74
CA LEU A 85 3.44 11.49 -8.96
C LEU A 85 2.70 12.01 -7.74
N LEU A 86 1.81 11.21 -7.14
CA LEU A 86 1.14 11.59 -5.90
C LEU A 86 2.12 11.85 -4.76
N ASP A 87 3.13 11.01 -4.59
CA ASP A 87 4.16 11.18 -3.56
C ASP A 87 4.97 12.48 -3.75
N HIS A 88 5.19 12.88 -5.00
CA HIS A 88 5.91 14.12 -5.33
C HIS A 88 5.02 15.38 -5.23
N VAL A 89 3.74 15.27 -5.57
CA VAL A 89 2.79 16.40 -5.54
C VAL A 89 2.31 16.69 -4.12
N ILE A 90 2.15 15.65 -3.29
CA ILE A 90 1.71 15.81 -1.91
C ILE A 90 2.94 16.21 -1.08
N PRO A 91 2.98 17.43 -0.50
CA PRO A 91 4.09 17.84 0.36
C PRO A 91 4.10 16.93 1.60
N HIS A 92 5.03 15.98 1.63
CA HIS A 92 5.17 15.04 2.73
C HIS A 92 5.92 15.71 3.88
N LEU A 93 5.33 15.67 5.07
CA LEU A 93 5.96 16.16 6.29
C LEU A 93 7.09 15.19 6.66
N HIS A 94 8.34 15.62 6.51
CA HIS A 94 9.52 14.83 6.89
C HIS A 94 9.46 14.54 8.40
N ARG A 95 9.12 13.32 8.79
CA ARG A 95 9.15 12.88 10.19
C ARG A 95 10.55 12.37 10.53
N SER A 96 11.59 13.17 10.24
CA SER A 96 12.93 12.92 10.76
C SER A 96 12.94 13.32 12.23
N ILE A 97 12.88 12.29 13.07
CA ILE A 97 13.60 12.30 14.34
C ILE A 97 15.05 12.63 13.93
N ASP A 98 15.58 13.76 14.40
CA ASP A 98 16.94 14.29 14.12
C ASP A 98 17.12 15.20 12.89
N GLN A 99 16.38 16.32 12.81
CA GLN A 99 16.96 17.63 12.49
C GLN A 99 15.90 18.74 12.63
N GLU A 100 16.16 19.65 13.58
CA GLU A 100 15.56 20.99 13.59
C GLU A 100 15.83 21.69 12.25
N ASP A 101 14.86 22.46 11.79
CA ASP A 101 14.98 23.47 10.73
C ASP A 101 15.24 22.97 9.30
N GLN A 102 14.18 22.51 8.63
CA GLN A 102 13.89 22.98 7.28
C GLN A 102 12.41 22.76 6.92
N VAL A 103 11.61 23.79 7.19
CA VAL A 103 10.32 23.99 6.54
C VAL A 103 10.55 24.35 5.07
N GLU A 104 10.51 23.36 4.18
CA GLU A 104 10.44 23.61 2.72
C GLU A 104 9.01 24.02 2.32
N GLY A 105 8.55 25.15 2.85
CA GLY A 105 7.39 25.89 2.37
C GLY A 105 7.79 27.31 1.97
N PRO A 106 7.02 28.01 1.11
CA PRO A 106 7.35 29.37 0.73
C PRO A 106 7.39 30.24 1.98
N LYS A 107 8.52 30.94 2.19
CA LYS A 107 8.61 31.99 3.20
C LYS A 107 7.67 33.11 2.76
N ALA A 108 6.51 33.18 3.40
CA ALA A 108 5.65 34.36 3.33
C ALA A 108 6.34 35.55 4.03
#